data_AF-A0A9C7PPN4-F1
#
_entry.id   AF-A0A9C7PPN4-F1
#
_cell.length_a   1.000
_cell.length_b   1.000
_cell.length_c   1.000
_cell.angle_alpha   90.00
_cell.angle_beta   90.00
_cell.angle_gamma   90.00
#
_symmetry.space_group_name_H-M   'P 1'
#
loop_
_entity.id
_entity.type
_entity.pdbx_description
1 polymer ?
#
loop_
_entity_poly.entity_id
_entity_poly.type
_entity_poly.pdbx_seq_one_letter_code
_entity_poly.pdbx_strand_id
1 'polypeptide(L)'
;MRAIQERFRFTCFQTSITLKTILQITLSVRDFGIARLKGVPLVPGTVATVAEHFGSVHLNNYGQVFDVRTGTNLTLGSNTGKYLGPHTDESYRHAVPGITLFHCLAASLDNGGETILVDGFKAAQKLKESDPASFDILCRVPVFFQRRALPEEDMQSHRRIIL
;
A
#
# COMPACT_ATOMS: atom_id res chain seq x y z
N MET A 1 12.31 13.97 -2.46
CA MET A 1 11.07 13.18 -2.66
C MET A 1 10.00 13.86 -3.52
N ARG A 2 10.31 14.93 -4.30
CA ARG A 2 9.36 15.53 -5.27
C ARG A 2 9.26 14.81 -6.63
N ALA A 3 10.29 14.04 -7.01
CA ALA A 3 10.41 13.49 -8.37
C ALA A 3 9.37 12.41 -8.75
N ILE A 4 8.76 11.75 -7.76
CA ILE A 4 7.76 10.72 -7.99
C ILE A 4 6.39 11.34 -8.27
N GLN A 5 6.00 12.41 -7.56
CA GLN A 5 4.69 13.06 -7.74
C GLN A 5 4.53 13.77 -9.10
N GLU A 6 5.60 14.34 -9.66
CA GLU A 6 5.55 15.10 -10.93
C GLU A 6 5.48 14.22 -12.19
N ARG A 7 5.83 12.93 -12.10
CA ARG A 7 5.81 12.00 -13.24
C ARG A 7 4.54 11.16 -13.36
N PHE A 8 3.65 11.20 -12.37
CA PHE A 8 2.41 10.44 -12.45
C PHE A 8 1.37 11.16 -13.29
N ARG A 9 1.10 10.59 -14.47
CA ARG A 9 -0.10 10.94 -15.22
C ARG A 9 -1.32 10.55 -14.40
N PHE A 10 -2.11 11.53 -14.01
CA PHE A 10 -3.41 11.30 -13.38
C PHE A 10 -4.32 10.59 -14.37
N THR A 11 -4.98 9.54 -13.91
CA THR A 11 -6.09 8.95 -14.67
C THR A 11 -7.39 9.43 -14.05
N CYS A 12 -8.20 10.16 -14.82
CA CYS A 12 -9.53 10.58 -14.39
C CYS A 12 -10.45 9.37 -14.42
N PHE A 13 -11.06 9.06 -13.28
CA PHE A 13 -12.13 8.10 -13.17
C PHE A 13 -13.39 8.73 -13.76
N GLN A 14 -14.00 8.03 -14.72
CA GLN A 14 -15.29 8.41 -15.29
C GLN A 14 -16.35 7.42 -14.77
N THR A 15 -17.63 7.77 -14.93
CA THR A 15 -18.79 6.95 -14.51
C THR A 15 -18.75 5.52 -15.05
N SER A 16 -18.03 5.27 -16.15
CA SER A 16 -17.58 3.93 -16.55
C SER A 16 -16.06 3.91 -16.75
N ILE A 17 -15.41 2.92 -16.13
CA ILE A 17 -14.01 2.60 -16.44
C ILE A 17 -13.97 1.89 -17.80
N THR A 18 -13.24 2.47 -18.75
CA THR A 18 -13.02 1.83 -20.07
C THR A 18 -11.84 0.86 -20.01
N LEU A 19 -11.78 -0.12 -20.93
CA LEU A 19 -10.63 -1.02 -21.06
C LEU A 19 -9.30 -0.26 -21.26
N LYS A 20 -9.34 0.87 -21.98
CA LYS A 20 -8.18 1.74 -22.17
C LYS A 20 -7.72 2.34 -20.84
N THR A 21 -8.66 2.73 -19.99
CA THR A 21 -8.40 3.25 -18.64
C THR A 21 -7.77 2.17 -17.75
N ILE A 22 -8.35 0.96 -17.75
CA ILE A 22 -7.80 -0.20 -17.00
C ILE A 22 -6.36 -0.47 -17.43
N LEU A 23 -6.14 -0.60 -18.74
CA LEU A 23 -4.81 -0.85 -19.29
C LEU A 23 -3.80 0.22 -18.85
N GLN A 24 -4.18 1.50 -18.93
CA GLN A 24 -3.29 2.59 -18.53
C GLN A 24 -2.93 2.53 -17.04
N ILE A 25 -3.90 2.19 -16.18
CA ILE A 25 -3.68 2.01 -14.74
C ILE A 25 -2.74 0.83 -14.49
N THR A 26 -3.03 -0.33 -15.09
CA THR A 26 -2.21 -1.54 -14.92
C THR A 26 -0.78 -1.34 -15.40
N LEU A 27 -0.58 -0.68 -16.54
CA LEU A 27 0.76 -0.34 -17.03
C LEU A 27 1.49 0.62 -16.08
N SER A 28 0.78 1.59 -15.50
CA SER A 28 1.38 2.53 -14.53
C SER A 28 1.80 1.81 -13.25
N VAL A 29 0.97 0.89 -12.74
CA VAL A 29 1.32 0.06 -11.57
C VAL A 29 2.49 -0.88 -11.90
N ARG A 30 2.51 -1.50 -13.09
CA ARG A 30 3.61 -2.36 -13.51
C ARG A 30 4.94 -1.60 -13.62
N ASP A 31 4.94 -0.44 -14.25
CA ASP A 31 6.17 0.29 -14.60
C ASP A 31 6.70 1.17 -13.45
N PHE A 32 5.81 1.65 -12.57
CA PHE A 32 6.16 2.60 -11.51
C PHE A 32 5.73 2.16 -10.11
N GLY A 33 5.04 1.02 -9.96
CA GLY A 33 4.53 0.53 -8.68
C GLY A 33 3.27 1.23 -8.19
N ILE A 34 2.74 2.24 -8.89
CA ILE A 34 1.58 3.01 -8.44
C ILE A 34 0.83 3.71 -9.58
N ALA A 35 -0.47 3.90 -9.37
CA ALA A 35 -1.32 4.81 -10.13
C ALA A 35 -2.18 5.67 -9.19
N ARG A 36 -2.53 6.89 -9.60
CA ARG A 36 -3.47 7.76 -8.88
C ARG A 36 -4.72 8.03 -9.72
N LEU A 37 -5.87 7.68 -9.16
CA LEU A 37 -7.17 7.94 -9.75
C LEU A 37 -7.78 9.19 -9.12
N LYS A 38 -8.48 10.00 -9.93
CA LYS A 38 -9.23 11.18 -9.48
C LYS A 38 -10.69 11.06 -9.91
N GLY A 39 -11.62 11.65 -9.16
CA GLY A 39 -13.05 11.61 -9.51
C GLY A 39 -13.74 10.26 -9.21
N VAL A 40 -13.12 9.43 -8.36
CA VAL A 40 -13.79 8.24 -7.82
C VAL A 40 -14.93 8.71 -6.90
N PRO A 41 -16.15 8.15 -7.01
CA PRO A 41 -17.28 8.54 -6.16
C PRO A 41 -16.96 8.39 -4.67
N LEU A 42 -17.31 9.39 -3.86
CA LEU A 42 -17.08 9.40 -2.40
C LEU A 42 -18.11 8.55 -1.65
N VAL A 43 -18.26 7.28 -2.05
CA VAL A 43 -19.17 6.31 -1.44
C VAL A 43 -18.36 5.20 -0.76
N PRO A 44 -18.67 4.83 0.50
CA PRO A 44 -18.02 3.71 1.16
C PRO A 44 -18.13 2.42 0.33
N GLY A 45 -17.05 1.63 0.28
CA GLY A 45 -17.01 0.38 -0.48
C GLY A 45 -16.68 0.52 -1.97
N THR A 46 -16.71 1.72 -2.56
CA THR A 46 -16.36 1.92 -3.99
C THR A 46 -14.97 1.40 -4.36
N VAL A 47 -14.03 1.37 -3.40
CA VAL A 47 -12.68 0.81 -3.61
C VAL A 47 -12.71 -0.66 -4.03
N ALA A 48 -13.65 -1.46 -3.52
CA ALA A 48 -13.79 -2.86 -3.89
C ALA A 48 -14.25 -2.99 -5.35
N THR A 49 -15.26 -2.22 -5.76
CA THR A 49 -15.72 -2.17 -7.15
C THR A 49 -14.61 -1.73 -8.12
N VAL A 50 -13.75 -0.80 -7.71
CA VAL A 50 -12.57 -0.43 -8.52
C VAL A 50 -11.57 -1.57 -8.60
N ALA A 51 -11.30 -2.26 -7.48
CA ALA A 51 -10.37 -3.39 -7.44
C ALA A 51 -10.82 -4.58 -8.30
N GLU A 52 -12.13 -4.84 -8.41
CA GLU A 52 -12.72 -5.90 -9.23
C GLU A 52 -12.36 -5.80 -10.73
N HIS A 53 -12.01 -4.61 -11.22
CA HIS A 53 -11.50 -4.43 -12.58
C HIS A 53 -10.08 -4.98 -12.79
N PHE A 54 -9.34 -5.22 -11.72
CA PHE A 54 -7.93 -5.66 -11.75
C PHE A 54 -7.73 -7.08 -11.22
N GLY A 55 -8.75 -7.68 -10.60
CA GLY A 55 -8.73 -9.03 -10.05
C GLY A 55 -9.71 -9.20 -8.89
N SER A 56 -9.65 -10.34 -8.23
CA SER A 56 -10.47 -10.59 -7.04
C SER A 56 -9.93 -9.84 -5.81
N VAL A 57 -10.83 -9.21 -5.06
CA VAL A 57 -10.50 -8.62 -3.76
C VAL A 57 -10.16 -9.72 -2.77
N HIS A 58 -8.98 -9.63 -2.15
CA HIS A 58 -8.54 -10.63 -1.18
C HIS A 58 -9.27 -10.44 0.16
N LEU A 59 -10.11 -11.40 0.53
CA LEU A 59 -10.78 -11.42 1.83
C LEU A 59 -9.78 -11.81 2.92
N ASN A 60 -9.62 -10.97 3.95
CA ASN A 60 -8.82 -11.27 5.15
C ASN A 60 -9.63 -11.01 6.43
N ASN A 61 -8.98 -11.08 7.60
CA ASN A 61 -9.58 -10.82 8.92
C ASN A 61 -10.08 -9.37 9.11
N TYR A 62 -9.68 -8.43 8.25
CA TYR A 62 -10.22 -7.07 8.22
C TYR A 62 -11.44 -6.93 7.28
N GLY A 63 -11.85 -8.01 6.61
CA GLY A 63 -12.91 -8.02 5.60
C GLY A 63 -12.38 -7.85 4.17
N GLN A 64 -13.28 -7.53 3.23
CA GLN A 64 -12.89 -7.17 1.86
C GLN A 64 -12.44 -5.70 1.74
N VAL A 65 -12.98 -4.85 2.62
CA VAL A 65 -12.67 -3.42 2.73
C VAL A 65 -12.48 -3.09 4.19
N PHE A 66 -11.42 -2.35 4.49
CA PHE A 66 -11.13 -1.87 5.84
C PHE A 66 -11.12 -0.34 5.87
N ASP A 67 -11.88 0.23 6.80
CA ASP A 67 -11.97 1.68 6.98
C ASP A 67 -10.84 2.20 7.88
N VAL A 68 -9.96 3.01 7.32
CA VAL A 68 -8.94 3.74 8.08
C VAL A 68 -9.54 5.07 8.56
N ARG A 69 -9.74 5.19 9.87
CA ARG A 69 -10.28 6.39 10.50
C ARG A 69 -9.49 6.70 11.77
N THR A 70 -9.05 7.94 11.91
CA THR A 70 -8.33 8.37 13.13
C THR A 70 -9.26 8.33 14.34
N GLY A 71 -8.78 7.81 15.47
CA GLY A 71 -9.51 7.76 16.74
C GLY A 71 -10.43 6.55 16.92
N THR A 72 -10.47 5.62 15.95
CA THR A 72 -11.18 4.35 16.08
C THR A 72 -10.17 3.22 16.27
N ASN A 73 -10.51 2.13 16.99
CA ASN A 73 -9.67 0.93 17.13
C ASN A 73 -8.13 1.19 17.21
N LEU A 74 -7.67 1.78 18.31
CA LEU A 74 -6.27 2.22 18.51
C LEU A 74 -5.22 1.10 18.53
N THR A 75 -5.65 -0.17 18.42
CA THR A 75 -4.74 -1.31 18.29
C THR A 75 -4.06 -1.36 16.92
N LEU A 76 -4.62 -0.65 15.93
CA LEU A 76 -4.07 -0.53 14.59
C LEU A 76 -3.39 0.82 14.42
N GLY A 77 -2.10 0.81 14.06
CA GLY A 77 -1.30 2.01 13.86
C GLY A 77 -1.95 3.01 12.88
N SER A 78 -2.60 2.49 11.84
CA SER A 78 -3.36 3.24 10.83
C SER A 78 -4.43 4.17 11.41
N ASN A 79 -5.00 3.81 12.56
CA ASN A 79 -6.12 4.55 13.15
C ASN A 79 -5.69 5.45 14.32
N THR A 80 -4.40 5.48 14.65
CA THR A 80 -3.90 6.29 15.78
C THR A 80 -3.73 7.77 15.45
N GLY A 81 -3.68 8.13 14.16
CA GLY A 81 -3.33 9.49 13.71
C GLY A 81 -1.86 9.87 13.90
N LYS A 82 -1.01 8.93 14.35
CA LYS A 82 0.44 9.13 14.45
C LYS A 82 1.10 8.97 13.09
N TYR A 83 2.28 9.56 12.95
CA TYR A 83 3.11 9.38 11.77
C TYR A 83 3.41 7.88 11.53
N LEU A 84 3.14 7.44 10.31
CA LEU A 84 3.52 6.12 9.81
C LEU A 84 4.60 6.32 8.75
N GLY A 85 5.81 5.87 9.07
CA GLY A 85 6.92 5.88 8.11
C GLY A 85 6.66 4.95 6.92
N PRO A 86 7.43 5.08 5.83
CA PRO A 86 7.32 4.17 4.69
C PRO A 86 7.45 2.70 5.13
N HIS A 87 6.47 1.88 4.75
CA HIS A 87 6.42 0.45 5.06
C HIS A 87 5.68 -0.32 3.96
N THR A 88 5.82 -1.64 3.99
CA THR A 88 4.97 -2.57 3.24
C THR A 88 3.99 -3.25 4.19
N ASP A 89 2.72 -3.27 3.79
CA ASP A 89 1.66 -3.81 4.63
C ASP A 89 1.78 -5.32 4.82
N GLU A 90 1.34 -5.78 6.00
CA GLU A 90 1.04 -7.18 6.28
C GLU A 90 2.20 -8.16 6.01
N SER A 91 3.44 -7.73 6.23
CA SER A 91 4.66 -8.54 6.03
C SER A 91 4.68 -9.85 6.86
N TYR A 92 3.85 -9.92 7.92
CA TYR A 92 3.61 -11.11 8.72
C TYR A 92 2.77 -12.20 8.04
N ARG A 93 2.16 -11.94 6.87
CA ARG A 93 1.40 -12.95 6.11
C ARG A 93 2.33 -13.83 5.26
N HIS A 94 1.90 -15.08 5.06
CA HIS A 94 2.56 -15.96 4.09
C HIS A 94 2.32 -15.52 2.64
N ALA A 95 1.13 -15.05 2.30
CA ALA A 95 0.85 -14.38 1.03
C ALA A 95 0.61 -12.91 1.34
N VAL A 96 1.62 -12.07 1.14
CA VAL A 96 1.51 -10.62 1.32
C VAL A 96 0.64 -10.03 0.20
N PRO A 97 -0.12 -8.95 0.45
CA PRO A 97 -0.85 -8.26 -0.60
C PRO A 97 0.07 -7.80 -1.73
N GLY A 98 -0.27 -8.13 -2.97
CA GLY A 98 0.52 -7.72 -4.14
C GLY A 98 0.22 -6.28 -4.58
N ILE A 99 -1.05 -5.87 -4.52
CA ILE A 99 -1.52 -4.51 -4.84
C ILE A 99 -2.49 -4.09 -3.74
N THR A 100 -2.29 -2.90 -3.19
CA THR A 100 -3.19 -2.28 -2.20
C THR A 100 -3.82 -1.03 -2.78
N LEU A 101 -5.13 -0.87 -2.61
CA LEU A 101 -5.87 0.30 -3.06
C LEU A 101 -6.33 1.13 -1.85
N PHE A 102 -6.07 2.43 -1.89
CA PHE A 102 -6.57 3.39 -0.91
C PHE A 102 -7.56 4.35 -1.57
N HIS A 103 -8.72 4.53 -0.94
CA HIS A 103 -9.75 5.44 -1.40
C HIS A 103 -10.05 6.49 -0.31
N CYS A 104 -9.69 7.74 -0.60
CA CYS A 104 -9.93 8.85 0.32
C CYS A 104 -11.38 9.31 0.21
N LEU A 105 -12.18 9.05 1.26
CA LEU A 105 -13.55 9.54 1.39
C LEU A 105 -13.61 10.93 2.03
N ALA A 106 -12.73 11.18 3.00
CA ALA A 106 -12.55 12.46 3.66
C ALA A 106 -11.06 12.67 3.97
N ALA A 107 -10.55 13.86 3.68
CA ALA A 107 -9.19 14.27 4.03
C ALA A 107 -9.17 14.99 5.38
N SER A 108 -7.99 15.12 5.98
CA SER A 108 -7.82 15.89 7.23
C SER A 108 -8.16 17.37 7.02
N LEU A 109 -8.67 18.02 8.07
CA LEU A 109 -9.00 19.45 8.06
C LEU A 109 -7.78 20.35 8.35
N ASP A 110 -6.73 19.80 8.92
CA ASP A 110 -5.54 20.52 9.41
C ASP A 110 -4.38 20.57 8.40
N ASN A 111 -4.63 20.22 7.14
CA ASN A 111 -3.61 20.06 6.09
C ASN A 111 -2.50 19.05 6.45
N GLY A 112 -2.74 18.14 7.39
CA GLY A 112 -1.89 16.98 7.68
C GLY A 112 -2.29 15.73 6.91
N GLY A 113 -1.64 14.60 7.23
CA GLY A 113 -1.99 13.28 6.67
C GLY A 113 -1.54 13.05 5.23
N GLU A 114 -0.48 13.75 4.79
CA GLU A 114 0.07 13.57 3.45
C GLU A 114 0.50 12.11 3.20
N THR A 115 0.10 11.57 2.05
CA THR A 115 0.57 10.25 1.61
C THR A 115 2.02 10.33 1.18
N ILE A 116 2.86 9.50 1.81
CA ILE A 116 4.28 9.33 1.47
C ILE A 116 4.48 7.97 0.83
N LEU A 117 5.22 7.95 -0.28
CA LEU A 117 5.55 6.73 -1.02
C LEU A 117 7.03 6.73 -1.37
N VAL A 118 7.65 5.56 -1.26
CA VAL A 118 9.07 5.36 -1.53
C VAL A 118 9.23 4.15 -2.44
N ASP A 119 10.06 4.29 -3.47
CA ASP A 119 10.49 3.16 -4.31
C ASP A 119 11.51 2.32 -3.54
N GLY A 120 11.05 1.17 -3.04
CA GLY A 120 11.87 0.21 -2.30
C GLY A 120 13.00 -0.40 -3.13
N PHE A 121 12.79 -0.58 -4.43
CA PHE A 121 13.85 -1.09 -5.32
C PHE A 121 14.95 -0.06 -5.51
N LYS A 122 14.58 1.22 -5.67
CA LYS A 122 15.59 2.29 -5.73
C LYS A 122 16.32 2.48 -4.41
N ALA A 123 15.64 2.32 -3.27
CA ALA A 123 16.26 2.33 -1.96
C ALA A 123 17.27 1.18 -1.81
N ALA A 124 16.89 -0.03 -2.21
CA ALA A 124 17.76 -1.21 -2.21
C ALA A 124 18.98 -1.03 -3.11
N GLN A 125 18.81 -0.46 -4.32
CA GLN A 125 19.92 -0.15 -5.22
C GLN A 125 20.91 0.84 -4.58
N LYS A 126 20.40 1.92 -3.98
CA LYS A 126 21.25 2.90 -3.28
C LYS A 126 22.05 2.25 -2.14
N LEU A 127 21.40 1.38 -1.37
CA LEU A 127 22.08 0.63 -0.31
C LEU A 127 23.18 -0.27 -0.88
N LYS A 128 22.91 -0.98 -1.97
CA LYS A 128 23.91 -1.82 -2.65
C LYS A 128 25.15 -1.04 -3.08
N GLU A 129 24.97 0.20 -3.52
CA GLU A 129 26.06 1.09 -3.95
C GLU A 129 26.83 1.67 -2.76
N SER A 130 26.13 2.09 -1.69
CA SER A 130 26.76 2.77 -0.54
C SER A 130 27.31 1.83 0.53
N ASP A 131 26.68 0.67 0.73
CA ASP A 131 27.04 -0.34 1.73
C ASP A 131 26.63 -1.76 1.23
N PRO A 132 27.48 -2.38 0.37
CA PRO A 132 27.20 -3.71 -0.18
C PRO A 132 27.08 -4.80 0.88
N ALA A 133 27.75 -4.66 2.03
CA ALA A 133 27.72 -5.65 3.09
C ALA A 133 26.36 -5.68 3.78
N SER A 134 25.82 -4.50 4.13
CA SER A 134 24.44 -4.40 4.65
C SER A 134 23.41 -4.86 3.64
N PHE A 135 23.58 -4.55 2.35
CA PHE A 135 22.71 -5.06 1.29
C PHE A 135 22.71 -6.61 1.25
N ASP A 136 23.89 -7.25 1.28
CA ASP A 136 23.99 -8.71 1.26
C ASP A 136 23.30 -9.36 2.47
N ILE A 137 23.46 -8.77 3.67
CA ILE A 137 22.76 -9.22 4.88
C ILE A 137 21.24 -9.17 4.68
N LEU A 138 20.69 -8.06 4.21
CA LEU A 138 19.25 -7.89 4.01
C LEU A 138 18.67 -8.80 2.91
N CYS A 139 19.50 -9.26 1.98
CA CYS A 139 19.16 -10.24 0.94
C CYS A 139 19.24 -11.70 1.41
N ARG A 140 19.90 -11.99 2.55
CA ARG A 140 20.16 -13.38 2.99
C ARG A 140 19.49 -13.73 4.31
N VAL A 141 19.52 -12.82 5.27
CA VAL A 141 19.07 -13.09 6.63
C VAL A 141 17.56 -12.85 6.72
N PRO A 142 16.74 -13.88 7.00
CA PRO A 142 15.32 -13.70 7.21
C PRO A 142 15.04 -12.93 8.51
N VAL A 143 14.10 -12.01 8.45
CA VAL A 143 13.54 -11.28 9.59
C VAL A 143 12.21 -11.91 9.97
N PHE A 144 11.97 -12.02 11.28
CA PHE A 144 10.70 -12.46 11.83
C PHE A 144 9.70 -11.30 11.88
N PHE A 145 8.54 -11.49 11.27
CA PHE A 145 7.42 -10.55 11.33
C PHE A 145 6.25 -11.20 12.06
N GLN A 146 5.62 -10.47 12.98
CA GLN A 146 4.45 -10.95 13.71
C GLN A 146 3.39 -9.86 13.88
N ARG A 147 2.14 -10.26 13.71
CA ARG A 147 0.96 -9.55 14.19
C ARG A 147 0.27 -10.41 15.22
N ARG A 148 0.22 -9.93 16.47
CA ARG A 148 -0.42 -10.62 17.58
C ARG A 148 -1.47 -9.72 18.24
N ALA A 149 -2.72 -10.15 18.21
CA ALA A 149 -3.84 -9.62 18.97
C ALA A 149 -4.73 -10.80 19.37
N LEU A 150 -4.40 -11.39 20.51
CA LEU A 150 -5.07 -12.60 20.99
C LEU A 150 -6.45 -12.28 21.58
N PRO A 151 -7.38 -13.25 21.52
CA PRO A 151 -7.23 -14.59 20.93
C PRO A 151 -7.36 -14.67 19.39
N GLU A 152 -7.73 -13.59 18.72
CA GLU A 152 -8.22 -13.63 17.33
C GLU A 152 -7.11 -13.66 16.27
N GLU A 153 -5.94 -13.09 16.55
CA GLU A 153 -4.85 -12.93 15.58
C GLU A 153 -3.49 -13.35 16.17
N ASP A 154 -2.86 -14.34 15.54
CA ASP A 154 -1.43 -14.64 15.68
C ASP A 154 -0.88 -15.06 14.32
N MET A 155 -0.45 -14.07 13.53
CA MET A 155 0.10 -14.28 12.18
C MET A 155 1.60 -14.02 12.19
N GLN A 156 2.34 -14.91 11.55
CA GLN A 156 3.80 -14.94 11.62
C GLN A 156 4.41 -15.28 10.25
N SER A 157 5.54 -14.65 9.94
CA SER A 157 6.35 -14.98 8.77
C SER A 157 7.84 -14.79 9.06
N HIS A 158 8.67 -15.49 8.28
CA HIS A 158 10.13 -15.28 8.25
C HIS A 158 10.54 -14.96 6.83
N ARG A 159 10.89 -13.70 6.56
CA ARG A 159 11.20 -13.23 5.21
C ARG A 159 12.40 -12.31 5.16
N ARG A 160 13.10 -12.35 4.05
CA ARG A 160 14.18 -11.41 3.74
C ARG A 160 13.59 -10.03 3.46
N ILE A 161 14.32 -8.98 3.82
CA ILE A 161 13.89 -7.59 3.59
C ILE A 161 13.99 -7.25 2.10
N ILE A 162 15.03 -7.74 1.43
CA ILE A 162 15.26 -7.57 -0.01
C ILE A 162 15.19 -8.96 -0.66
N LEU A 163 14.39 -9.09 -1.71
CA LEU A 163 14.12 -10.34 -2.42
C LEU A 163 14.95 -10.47 -3.70
#